data_AF-A0A7W7I2D9-F1
#
_entry.id   AF-A0A7W7I2D9-F1
#
_cell.length_a   1.000
_cell.length_b   1.000
_cell.length_c   1.000
_cell.angle_alpha   90.00
_cell.angle_beta   90.00
_cell.angle_gamma   90.00
#
_symmetry.space_group_name_H-M   'P 1'
#
loop_
_entity.id
_entity.type
_entity.pdbx_description
1 polymer ?
#
loop_
_entity_poly.entity_id
_entity_poly.type
_entity_poly.pdbx_seq_one_letter_code
_entity_poly.pdbx_strand_id
1 'polypeptide(L)'
;MELREYVRACRRRWVWIVVPVLLATGIAAGLTLTGKPAYRSSMILFVTTGAGDPDAKASRLNSYIALLTGPRVAESVVKDLGPELSATQVQKSLSAQVQEGTDLLVVSATDSSAERSEQIVTTATAVLIGLARQLDPPNSAGDGPRPSVSIAQNPVTVRQPGNLTRNIGFSAVLGLLLGAAAVAVREATRKTVNDEDDLRRLGLGTVGVISIGGRSRRDGSPDEALAEAFRRLRSLLPDVSAFKRPGARGTSLLLTGPHAKEGTTAVACGLAIAMAETGARVVLVDANLRNPGLGRYLSLDTSRGLADVLTGVARVPDVLQDSLDGRLTVLPSGDPAPDPGEILASPTLGATLRSLTERFDIVLVDAPPLHGVADTAVLGKVTDSALLVVRANRTRTADVERSADLLQRVGARLAGAVLNALPRKLPTGGTWHREETLPQPHDPELLSRLLGDDGEPAEGVATDETVIFPAYGGPVRGRAQVVKATIGTPGEETKRTKPVPEPAPEPALEAAPTPTPAPAPTPASGSASVPPPTPAPASASASASVPAPEPEPKPKPAPEEAGAGSAARGQAKVVVNEVPAAGDRAEQPKLPTQRGTDDDKQQPGE
;
A
#
# COMPACT_ATOMS: atom_id res chain seq x y z
N MET A 1 -8.30 7.58 -7.76
CA MET A 1 -8.46 6.28 -7.09
C MET A 1 -9.93 5.95 -7.07
N GLU A 2 -10.30 4.71 -7.37
CA GLU A 2 -11.67 4.24 -7.14
C GLU A 2 -11.90 3.97 -5.64
N LEU A 3 -13.15 4.13 -5.17
CA LEU A 3 -13.54 3.80 -3.79
C LEU A 3 -13.14 2.37 -3.39
N ARG A 4 -13.15 1.43 -4.35
CA ARG A 4 -12.75 0.03 -4.18
C ARG A 4 -11.26 -0.15 -3.88
N GLU A 5 -10.40 0.70 -4.43
CA GLU A 5 -8.95 0.68 -4.15
C GLU A 5 -8.68 1.18 -2.75
N TYR A 6 -9.37 2.25 -2.35
CA TYR A 6 -9.26 2.85 -1.02
C TYR A 6 -9.66 1.87 0.09
N VAL A 7 -10.77 1.14 -0.08
CA VAL A 7 -11.21 0.10 0.88
C VAL A 7 -10.17 -1.03 1.01
N ARG A 8 -9.55 -1.47 -0.10
CA ARG A 8 -8.47 -2.47 -0.05
C ARG A 8 -7.21 -1.93 0.64
N ALA A 9 -6.84 -0.68 0.39
CA ALA A 9 -5.70 -0.02 1.02
C ALA A 9 -5.90 0.08 2.54
N CYS A 10 -7.09 0.54 2.98
CA CYS A 10 -7.49 0.60 4.38
C CYS A 10 -7.43 -0.79 5.04
N ARG A 11 -7.98 -1.84 4.41
CA ARG A 11 -7.93 -3.22 4.95
C ARG A 11 -6.49 -3.74 5.07
N ARG A 12 -5.62 -3.44 4.11
CA ARG A 12 -4.21 -3.87 4.12
C ARG A 12 -3.35 -3.10 5.13
N ARG A 13 -3.76 -1.89 5.52
CA ARG A 13 -3.02 -1.01 6.45
C ARG A 13 -3.86 -0.56 7.64
N TRP A 14 -4.75 -1.41 8.14
CA TRP A 14 -5.69 -1.10 9.22
C TRP A 14 -5.03 -0.49 10.47
N VAL A 15 -3.78 -0.88 10.77
CA VAL A 15 -2.93 -0.29 11.83
C VAL A 15 -2.79 1.23 11.71
N TRP A 16 -2.69 1.79 10.50
CA TRP A 16 -2.59 3.23 10.24
C TRP A 16 -3.90 3.99 10.52
N ILE A 17 -5.00 3.27 10.74
CA ILE A 17 -6.31 3.82 11.11
C ILE A 17 -6.56 3.60 12.60
N VAL A 18 -6.32 2.38 13.10
CA VAL A 18 -6.58 2.02 14.49
C VAL A 18 -5.65 2.73 15.47
N VAL A 19 -4.36 2.90 15.15
CA VAL A 19 -3.42 3.58 16.07
C VAL A 19 -3.81 5.05 16.33
N PRO A 20 -4.09 5.89 15.31
CA PRO A 20 -4.62 7.24 15.53
C PRO A 20 -5.95 7.28 16.29
N VAL A 21 -6.88 6.37 16.02
CA VAL A 21 -8.17 6.27 16.74
C VAL A 21 -7.95 5.96 18.21
N LEU A 22 -7.15 4.95 18.54
CA LEU A 22 -6.85 4.57 19.93
C LEU A 22 -6.09 5.67 20.67
N LEU A 23 -5.12 6.32 20.01
CA LEU A 23 -4.37 7.43 20.60
C LEU A 23 -5.27 8.64 20.90
N ALA A 24 -6.07 9.07 19.93
CA ALA A 24 -7.01 10.19 20.12
C ALA A 24 -8.05 9.88 21.22
N THR A 25 -8.58 8.65 21.23
CA THR A 25 -9.54 8.19 22.24
C THR A 25 -8.91 8.11 23.63
N GLY A 26 -7.69 7.59 23.74
CA GLY A 26 -6.94 7.51 25.00
C GLY A 26 -6.62 8.89 25.58
N ILE A 27 -6.21 9.84 24.74
CA ILE A 27 -5.98 11.24 25.16
C ILE A 27 -7.29 11.89 25.61
N ALA A 28 -8.38 11.74 24.86
CA ALA A 28 -9.68 12.32 25.23
C ALA A 28 -10.27 11.70 26.49
N ALA A 29 -10.13 10.38 26.69
CA ALA A 29 -10.51 9.70 27.91
C ALA A 29 -9.65 10.18 29.09
N GLY A 30 -8.33 10.24 28.93
CA GLY A 30 -7.40 10.75 29.95
C GLY A 30 -7.78 12.16 30.40
N LEU A 31 -7.89 13.12 29.46
CA LEU A 31 -8.29 14.50 29.74
C LEU A 31 -9.67 14.61 30.41
N THR A 32 -10.62 13.75 30.04
CA THR A 32 -11.97 13.76 30.63
C THR A 32 -12.00 13.13 32.03
N LEU A 33 -11.19 12.11 32.29
CA LEU A 33 -11.08 11.44 33.59
C LEU A 33 -10.24 12.25 34.60
N THR A 34 -9.26 13.03 34.13
CA THR A 34 -8.49 13.96 34.98
C THR A 34 -9.20 15.30 35.20
N GLY A 35 -10.30 15.57 34.48
CA GLY A 35 -11.08 16.79 34.64
C GLY A 35 -11.76 16.86 36.01
N LYS A 36 -11.72 18.04 36.66
CA LYS A 36 -12.43 18.25 37.93
C LYS A 36 -13.94 18.01 37.75
N PRO A 37 -14.62 17.30 38.67
CA PRO A 37 -16.06 17.12 38.60
C PRO A 37 -16.79 18.46 38.71
N ALA A 38 -17.83 18.68 37.91
CA ALA A 38 -18.69 19.86 38.02
C ALA A 38 -19.89 19.55 38.91
N TYR A 39 -20.18 20.44 39.86
CA TYR A 39 -21.35 20.43 40.73
C TYR A 39 -22.21 21.64 40.39
N ARG A 40 -23.51 21.41 40.19
CA ARG A 40 -24.50 22.47 40.00
C ARG A 40 -25.36 22.54 41.25
N SER A 41 -25.24 23.64 42.00
CA SER A 41 -26.24 23.98 43.00
C SER A 41 -27.37 24.76 42.34
N SER A 42 -28.61 24.46 42.72
CA SER A 42 -29.82 25.11 42.19
C SER A 42 -30.78 25.49 43.31
N MET A 43 -31.30 26.71 43.28
CA MET A 43 -32.18 27.28 44.30
C MET A 43 -33.40 27.90 43.62
N ILE A 44 -34.59 27.72 44.20
CA ILE A 44 -35.84 28.20 43.61
C ILE A 44 -36.37 29.36 44.43
N LEU A 45 -36.63 30.47 43.76
CA LEU A 45 -37.18 31.70 44.34
C LEU A 45 -38.61 31.90 43.85
N PHE A 46 -39.51 32.25 44.76
CA PHE A 46 -40.86 32.69 44.43
C PHE A 46 -40.86 34.22 44.37
N VAL A 47 -41.22 34.77 43.22
CA VAL A 47 -41.25 36.21 42.97
C VAL A 47 -42.70 36.66 42.91
N THR A 48 -43.23 37.06 44.07
CA THR A 48 -44.54 37.71 44.08
C THR A 48 -44.42 39.00 43.28
N THR A 49 -45.16 39.10 42.19
CA THR A 49 -45.35 40.33 41.45
C THR A 49 -46.75 40.87 41.78
N GLY A 50 -46.83 42.13 42.20
CA GLY A 50 -48.11 42.74 42.60
C GLY A 50 -49.16 42.74 41.48
N ALA A 51 -50.43 42.91 41.87
CA ALA A 51 -51.56 42.90 40.95
C ALA A 51 -51.31 43.84 39.75
N GLY A 52 -51.18 43.26 38.56
CA GLY A 52 -50.74 43.95 37.37
C GLY A 52 -50.62 43.01 36.17
N ASP A 53 -50.48 43.63 35.00
CA ASP A 53 -50.42 43.03 33.67
C ASP A 53 -49.36 41.91 33.57
N PRO A 54 -49.66 40.71 33.01
CA PRO A 54 -48.66 39.66 32.74
C PRO A 54 -47.38 40.16 32.06
N ASP A 55 -47.44 41.13 31.13
CA ASP A 55 -46.25 41.66 30.46
C ASP A 55 -45.34 42.45 31.42
N ALA A 56 -45.93 43.14 32.39
CA ALA A 56 -45.20 43.79 33.48
C ALA A 56 -44.58 42.76 34.45
N LYS A 57 -45.20 41.58 34.63
CA LYS A 57 -44.62 40.49 35.42
C LYS A 57 -43.39 39.90 34.74
N ALA A 58 -43.50 39.56 33.45
CA ALA A 58 -42.41 39.01 32.65
C ALA A 58 -41.21 39.98 32.59
N SER A 59 -41.48 41.27 32.40
CA SER A 59 -40.45 42.32 32.37
C SER A 59 -39.68 42.45 33.69
N ARG A 60 -40.35 42.30 34.84
CA ARG A 60 -39.70 42.30 36.17
C ARG A 60 -38.84 41.05 36.39
N LEU A 61 -39.34 39.88 36.04
CA LEU A 61 -38.59 38.62 36.15
C LEU A 61 -37.31 38.64 35.30
N ASN A 62 -37.40 39.14 34.05
CA ASN A 62 -36.23 39.34 33.19
C ASN A 62 -35.24 40.36 33.76
N SER A 63 -35.74 41.42 34.41
CA SER A 63 -34.89 42.39 35.12
C SER A 63 -34.14 41.74 36.29
N TYR A 64 -34.77 40.84 37.05
CA TYR A 64 -34.09 40.09 38.11
C TYR A 64 -33.05 39.09 37.57
N ILE A 65 -33.29 38.43 36.44
CA ILE A 65 -32.26 37.60 35.76
C ILE A 65 -31.05 38.47 35.38
N ALA A 66 -31.29 39.63 34.77
CA ALA A 66 -30.23 40.54 34.31
C ALA A 66 -29.41 41.14 35.47
N LEU A 67 -30.06 41.43 36.61
CA LEU A 67 -29.38 41.87 37.83
C LEU A 67 -28.52 40.76 38.44
N LEU A 68 -29.08 39.55 38.57
CA LEU A 68 -28.38 38.41 39.18
C LEU A 68 -27.18 37.94 38.36
N THR A 69 -27.30 37.93 37.03
CA THR A 69 -26.19 37.64 36.09
C THR A 69 -25.30 38.88 35.82
N GLY A 70 -25.60 40.00 36.46
CA GLY A 70 -24.87 41.27 36.32
C GLY A 70 -23.57 41.32 37.13
N PRO A 71 -22.60 42.19 36.73
CA PRO A 71 -21.30 42.29 37.39
C PRO A 71 -21.39 42.68 38.87
N ARG A 72 -22.36 43.51 39.26
CA ARG A 72 -22.54 43.94 40.66
C ARG A 72 -22.81 42.78 41.63
N VAL A 73 -23.57 41.77 41.19
CA VAL A 73 -23.82 40.58 42.00
C VAL A 73 -22.56 39.70 42.04
N ALA A 74 -21.90 39.50 40.89
CA ALA A 74 -20.64 38.75 40.84
C ALA A 74 -19.53 39.36 41.70
N GLU A 75 -19.36 40.69 41.71
CA GLU A 75 -18.42 41.42 42.57
C GLU A 75 -18.77 41.28 44.05
N SER A 76 -20.05 41.36 44.41
CA SER A 76 -20.52 41.18 45.80
C SER A 76 -20.28 39.74 46.28
N VAL A 77 -20.54 38.75 45.43
CA VAL A 77 -20.27 37.33 45.71
C VAL A 77 -18.78 37.09 45.93
N VAL A 78 -17.89 37.66 45.10
CA VAL A 78 -16.43 37.57 45.29
C VAL A 78 -15.98 38.25 46.58
N LYS A 79 -16.56 39.40 46.93
CA LYS A 79 -16.24 40.11 48.17
C LYS A 79 -16.52 39.27 49.42
N ASP A 80 -17.63 38.53 49.43
CA ASP A 80 -18.07 37.75 50.59
C ASP A 80 -17.46 36.33 50.62
N LEU A 81 -17.09 35.76 49.47
CA LEU A 81 -16.47 34.42 49.35
C LEU A 81 -14.93 34.41 49.24
N GLY A 82 -14.32 35.58 49.14
CA GLY A 82 -12.87 35.74 49.17
C GLY A 82 -12.17 35.64 47.80
N PRO A 83 -10.84 35.83 47.78
CA PRO A 83 -10.08 36.10 46.56
C PRO A 83 -9.84 34.87 45.65
N GLU A 84 -10.31 33.68 46.02
CA GLU A 84 -10.17 32.48 45.19
C GLU A 84 -11.09 32.46 43.95
N LEU A 85 -12.03 33.42 43.87
CA LEU A 85 -12.97 33.56 42.76
C LEU A 85 -12.78 34.91 42.07
N SER A 86 -12.78 34.92 40.73
CA SER A 86 -12.86 36.15 39.95
C SER A 86 -14.31 36.47 39.58
N ALA A 87 -14.67 37.76 39.49
CA ALA A 87 -16.04 38.16 39.14
C ALA A 87 -16.46 37.58 37.77
N THR A 88 -15.54 37.51 36.80
CA THR A 88 -15.74 36.88 35.49
C THR A 88 -16.01 35.37 35.59
N GLN A 89 -15.41 34.67 36.57
CA GLN A 89 -15.66 33.24 36.80
C GLN A 89 -17.03 33.03 37.46
N VAL A 90 -17.40 33.85 38.44
CA VAL A 90 -18.72 33.83 39.09
C VAL A 90 -19.83 34.15 38.09
N GLN A 91 -19.64 35.16 37.23
CA GLN A 91 -20.61 35.51 36.19
C GLN A 91 -20.79 34.39 35.15
N LYS A 92 -19.74 33.61 34.85
CA LYS A 92 -19.82 32.45 33.94
C LYS A 92 -20.39 31.19 34.60
N SER A 93 -20.23 31.02 35.91
CA SER A 93 -20.77 29.85 36.62
C SER A 93 -22.25 30.01 36.96
N LEU A 94 -22.71 31.26 37.16
CA LEU A 94 -24.07 31.58 37.56
C LEU A 94 -25.02 31.79 36.37
N SER A 95 -26.23 31.27 36.51
CA SER A 95 -27.32 31.36 35.54
C SER A 95 -28.66 31.46 36.27
N ALA A 96 -29.64 32.10 35.65
CA ALA A 96 -31.02 32.10 36.14
C ALA A 96 -32.01 31.96 34.99
N GLN A 97 -33.10 31.24 35.25
CA GLN A 97 -34.15 30.95 34.29
C GLN A 97 -35.51 31.04 34.98
N VAL A 98 -36.47 31.69 34.32
CA VAL A 98 -37.88 31.67 34.72
C VAL A 98 -38.51 30.38 34.24
N GLN A 99 -39.34 29.75 35.08
CA GLN A 99 -40.18 28.64 34.64
C GLN A 99 -41.46 29.21 34.03
N GLU A 100 -41.67 28.97 32.73
CA GLU A 100 -42.77 29.54 31.95
C GLU A 100 -44.14 29.30 32.61
N GLY A 101 -44.98 30.34 32.62
CA GLY A 101 -46.31 30.30 33.26
C GLY A 101 -46.30 30.32 34.79
N THR A 102 -45.14 30.51 35.44
CA THR A 102 -45.03 30.54 36.90
C THR A 102 -44.28 31.78 37.40
N ASP A 103 -44.56 32.18 38.65
CA ASP A 103 -43.79 33.20 39.39
C ASP A 103 -42.49 32.60 40.01
N LEU A 104 -41.93 31.51 39.43
CA LEU A 104 -40.72 30.83 39.92
C LEU A 104 -39.48 31.19 39.10
N LEU A 105 -38.44 31.61 39.82
CA LEU A 105 -37.11 31.90 39.28
C LEU A 105 -36.12 30.84 39.80
N VAL A 106 -35.58 30.03 38.89
CA VAL A 106 -34.55 29.03 39.21
C VAL A 106 -33.18 29.66 39.04
N VAL A 107 -32.44 29.81 40.13
CA VAL A 107 -31.03 30.22 40.15
C VAL A 107 -30.15 28.97 40.15
N SER A 108 -29.03 28.99 39.43
CA SER A 108 -28.04 27.91 39.49
C SER A 108 -26.62 28.43 39.35
N ALA A 109 -25.68 27.87 40.11
CA ALA A 109 -24.25 28.06 39.90
C ALA A 109 -23.54 26.72 39.72
N THR A 110 -22.54 26.68 38.84
CA THR A 110 -21.74 25.49 38.55
C THR A 110 -20.27 25.69 38.92
N ASP A 111 -19.74 24.93 39.88
CA ASP A 111 -18.31 24.96 40.25
C ASP A 111 -17.72 23.54 40.38
N SER A 112 -16.40 23.47 40.39
CA SER A 112 -15.59 22.30 40.76
C SER A 112 -15.77 21.75 42.18
N SER A 113 -16.34 22.54 43.12
CA SER A 113 -16.68 22.11 44.48
C SER A 113 -18.18 22.24 44.74
N ALA A 114 -18.76 21.23 45.39
CA ALA A 114 -20.16 21.23 45.82
C ALA A 114 -20.45 22.42 46.74
N GLU A 115 -19.65 22.59 47.79
CA GLU A 115 -19.79 23.65 48.79
C GLU A 115 -19.67 25.05 48.17
N ARG A 116 -18.67 25.29 47.31
CA ARG A 116 -18.53 26.58 46.62
C ARG A 116 -19.70 26.86 45.67
N SER A 117 -20.23 25.84 44.99
CA SER A 117 -21.40 26.02 44.12
C SER A 117 -22.66 26.43 44.91
N GLU A 118 -22.84 25.88 46.11
CA GLU A 118 -23.94 26.20 47.03
C GLU A 118 -23.80 27.60 47.63
N GLN A 119 -22.60 27.95 48.08
CA GLN A 119 -22.28 29.26 48.61
C GLN A 119 -22.48 30.36 47.54
N ILE A 120 -22.03 30.16 46.29
CA ILE A 120 -22.23 31.12 45.21
C ILE A 120 -23.73 31.39 44.97
N VAL A 121 -24.56 30.34 44.91
CA VAL A 121 -26.03 30.50 44.74
C VAL A 121 -26.66 31.23 45.93
N THR A 122 -26.29 30.84 47.14
CA THR A 122 -26.83 31.40 48.38
C THR A 122 -26.49 32.89 48.51
N THR A 123 -25.22 33.25 48.32
CA THR A 123 -24.74 34.63 48.39
C THR A 123 -25.32 35.49 47.26
N ALA A 124 -25.33 35.01 46.01
CA ALA A 124 -25.93 35.74 44.89
C ALA A 124 -27.43 36.01 45.11
N THR A 125 -28.15 35.02 45.64
CA THR A 125 -29.57 35.16 46.02
C THR A 125 -29.77 36.18 47.14
N ALA A 126 -28.95 36.13 48.20
CA ALA A 126 -29.04 37.10 49.29
C ALA A 126 -28.78 38.54 48.81
N VAL A 127 -27.79 38.74 47.94
CA VAL A 127 -27.52 40.02 47.29
C VAL A 127 -28.69 40.46 46.40
N LEU A 128 -29.29 39.56 45.61
CA LEU A 128 -30.48 39.88 44.81
C LEU A 128 -31.66 40.32 45.68
N ILE A 129 -31.95 39.62 46.78
CA ILE A 129 -33.03 39.99 47.70
C ILE A 129 -32.75 41.37 48.34
N GLY A 130 -31.49 41.67 48.66
CA GLY A 130 -31.07 43.00 49.13
C GLY A 130 -31.28 44.09 48.09
N LEU A 131 -30.88 43.86 46.83
CA LEU A 131 -31.06 44.80 45.73
C LEU A 131 -32.53 45.00 45.36
N ALA A 132 -33.34 43.93 45.35
CA ALA A 132 -34.78 44.02 45.09
C ALA A 132 -35.48 44.93 46.12
N ARG A 133 -35.13 44.85 47.40
CA ARG A 133 -35.65 45.75 48.46
C ARG A 133 -35.20 47.21 48.33
N GLN A 134 -34.13 47.50 47.59
CA GLN A 134 -33.69 48.87 47.30
C GLN A 134 -34.40 49.45 46.06
N LEU A 135 -34.74 48.58 45.10
CA LEU A 135 -35.49 48.96 43.89
C LEU A 135 -36.99 49.13 44.19
N ASP A 136 -37.56 48.28 45.05
CA ASP A 136 -38.93 48.36 45.56
C ASP A 136 -38.93 48.73 47.07
N PRO A 137 -38.75 50.02 47.45
CA PRO A 137 -38.69 50.44 48.85
C PRO A 137 -40.05 50.27 49.58
N PRO A 138 -40.04 49.93 50.88
CA PRO A 138 -41.23 49.46 51.61
C PRO A 138 -42.36 50.50 51.83
N ASN A 139 -42.15 51.76 51.43
CA ASN A 139 -43.08 52.88 51.64
C ASN A 139 -43.75 53.39 50.36
N SER A 140 -43.59 52.71 49.22
CA SER A 140 -44.32 53.04 47.98
C SER A 140 -45.82 52.73 48.14
N ALA A 141 -46.62 53.76 48.39
CA ALA A 141 -48.05 53.65 48.65
C ALA A 141 -48.84 53.24 47.39
N GLY A 142 -49.28 51.98 47.35
CA GLY A 142 -50.17 51.42 46.33
C GLY A 142 -50.94 50.23 46.90
N ASP A 143 -52.23 50.15 46.59
CA ASP A 143 -53.21 49.29 47.27
C ASP A 143 -53.24 47.84 46.74
N GLY A 144 -52.08 47.20 46.64
CA GLY A 144 -51.92 45.89 46.02
C GLY A 144 -50.90 44.98 46.71
N PRO A 145 -50.88 43.67 46.39
CA PRO A 145 -49.90 42.73 46.92
C PRO A 145 -48.48 43.21 46.65
N ARG A 146 -47.66 43.32 47.70
CA ARG A 146 -46.32 43.89 47.60
C ARG A 146 -45.40 42.97 46.81
N PRO A 147 -44.59 43.48 45.86
CA PRO A 147 -43.60 42.67 45.20
C PRO A 147 -42.61 42.14 46.24
N SER A 148 -42.34 40.84 46.22
CA SER A 148 -41.39 40.24 47.15
C SER A 148 -40.76 38.99 46.56
N VAL A 149 -39.45 38.86 46.77
CA VAL A 149 -38.67 37.67 46.43
C VAL A 149 -38.48 36.87 47.70
N SER A 150 -39.04 35.66 47.75
CA SER A 150 -38.87 34.71 48.84
C SER A 150 -38.21 33.42 48.36
N ILE A 151 -37.60 32.69 49.28
CA ILE A 151 -36.96 31.41 48.98
C ILE A 151 -38.05 30.34 49.00
N ALA A 152 -38.31 29.71 47.85
CA ALA A 152 -39.26 28.60 47.74
C ALA A 152 -38.59 27.26 48.03
N GLN A 153 -37.32 27.11 47.61
CA GLN A 153 -36.51 25.93 47.89
C GLN A 153 -35.06 26.34 48.14
N ASN A 154 -34.49 25.85 49.25
CA ASN A 154 -33.07 25.96 49.58
C ASN A 154 -32.18 25.32 48.49
N PRO A 155 -30.90 25.72 48.36
CA PRO A 155 -30.01 25.18 47.35
C PRO A 155 -29.88 23.66 47.42
N VAL A 156 -30.06 23.00 46.28
CA VAL A 156 -29.82 21.56 46.10
C VAL A 156 -28.65 21.37 45.15
N THR A 157 -27.60 20.71 45.64
CA THR A 157 -26.33 20.53 44.91
C THR A 157 -26.24 19.15 44.28
N VAL A 158 -26.17 19.09 42.95
CA VAL A 158 -26.12 17.85 42.16
C VAL A 158 -24.84 17.79 41.33
N ARG A 159 -24.16 16.64 41.33
CA ARG A 159 -23.00 16.38 40.46
C ARG A 159 -23.46 16.27 39.00
N GLN A 160 -22.95 17.12 38.12
CA GLN A 160 -23.24 17.01 36.68
C GLN A 160 -22.57 15.75 36.10
N PRO A 161 -23.25 14.99 35.23
CA PRO A 161 -22.63 13.86 34.55
C PRO A 161 -21.54 14.35 33.59
N GLY A 162 -20.36 13.73 33.66
CA GLY A 162 -19.27 14.02 32.73
C GLY A 162 -19.63 13.62 31.30
N ASN A 163 -19.30 14.46 30.33
CA ASN A 163 -19.60 14.24 28.90
C ASN A 163 -18.66 13.20 28.23
N LEU A 164 -18.29 12.13 28.95
CA LEU A 164 -17.27 11.15 28.53
C LEU A 164 -17.62 10.50 27.20
N THR A 165 -18.85 10.00 27.04
CA THR A 165 -19.33 9.36 25.79
C THR A 165 -19.24 10.30 24.59
N ARG A 166 -19.53 11.60 24.79
CA ARG A 166 -19.47 12.62 23.73
C ARG A 166 -18.03 12.95 23.35
N ASN A 167 -17.15 13.11 24.33
CA ASN A 167 -15.73 13.40 24.11
C ASN A 167 -15.02 12.23 23.42
N ILE A 168 -15.30 10.99 23.88
CA ILE A 168 -14.84 9.75 23.23
C ILE A 168 -15.37 9.70 21.79
N GLY A 169 -16.67 9.91 21.56
CA GLY A 169 -17.26 9.91 20.22
C GLY A 169 -16.58 10.89 19.25
N PHE A 170 -16.40 12.15 19.64
CA PHE A 170 -15.70 13.14 18.81
C PHE A 170 -14.23 12.75 18.54
N SER A 171 -13.51 12.26 19.56
CA SER A 171 -12.11 11.85 19.42
C SER A 171 -11.93 10.63 18.51
N ALA A 172 -12.85 9.66 18.53
CA ALA A 172 -12.84 8.51 17.65
C ALA A 172 -13.08 8.90 16.18
N VAL A 173 -14.03 9.82 15.92
CA VAL A 173 -14.27 10.37 14.57
C VAL A 173 -13.04 11.15 14.07
N LEU A 174 -12.44 12.00 14.92
CA LEU A 174 -11.25 12.76 14.55
C LEU A 174 -10.05 11.85 14.25
N GLY A 175 -9.81 10.84 15.10
CA GLY A 175 -8.76 9.84 14.88
C GLY A 175 -8.98 9.02 13.61
N LEU A 176 -10.23 8.70 13.27
CA LEU A 176 -10.58 8.01 12.02
C LEU A 176 -10.26 8.86 10.79
N LEU A 177 -10.60 10.15 10.82
CA LEU A 177 -10.30 11.11 9.74
C LEU A 177 -8.79 11.28 9.55
N LEU A 178 -8.02 11.42 10.64
CA LEU A 178 -6.56 11.53 10.59
C LEU A 178 -5.90 10.24 10.07
N GLY A 179 -6.36 9.06 10.52
CA GLY A 179 -5.88 7.77 10.03
C GLY A 179 -6.20 7.55 8.54
N ALA A 180 -7.40 7.94 8.10
CA ALA A 180 -7.78 7.92 6.69
C ALA A 180 -6.87 8.84 5.85
N ALA A 181 -6.67 10.10 6.27
CA ALA A 181 -5.77 11.03 5.59
C ALA A 181 -4.32 10.49 5.50
N ALA A 182 -3.81 9.88 6.57
CA ALA A 182 -2.48 9.26 6.59
C ALA A 182 -2.38 8.07 5.60
N VAL A 183 -3.41 7.22 5.50
CA VAL A 183 -3.47 6.16 4.49
C VAL A 183 -3.50 6.74 3.08
N ALA A 184 -4.29 7.79 2.83
CA ALA A 184 -4.38 8.47 1.54
C ALA A 184 -3.03 9.04 1.09
N VAL A 185 -2.35 9.80 1.98
CA VAL A 185 -1.01 10.36 1.70
C VAL A 185 0.03 9.26 1.45
N ARG A 186 0.01 8.18 2.25
CA ARG A 186 0.94 7.04 2.10
C ARG A 186 0.71 6.23 0.82
N GLU A 187 -0.48 6.29 0.23
CA GLU A 187 -0.77 5.65 -1.06
C GLU A 187 -0.56 6.60 -2.24
N ALA A 188 -0.87 7.89 -2.11
CA ALA A 188 -0.53 8.91 -3.11
C ALA A 188 0.99 9.06 -3.32
N THR A 189 1.79 8.81 -2.29
CA THR A 189 3.27 8.78 -2.37
C THR A 189 3.83 7.49 -2.98
N ARG A 190 3.01 6.46 -3.26
CA ARG A 190 3.43 5.29 -4.05
C ARG A 190 3.22 5.52 -5.54
N LYS A 191 4.17 6.20 -6.17
CA LYS A 191 4.25 6.26 -7.63
C LYS A 191 4.66 4.89 -8.19
N THR A 192 3.73 4.21 -8.86
CA THR A 192 3.99 3.03 -9.69
C THR A 192 4.14 3.43 -11.14
N VAL A 193 4.86 2.63 -11.93
CA VAL A 193 4.90 2.75 -13.40
C VAL A 193 3.59 2.19 -13.96
N ASN A 194 2.86 2.99 -14.73
CA ASN A 194 1.52 2.62 -15.21
C ASN A 194 1.43 2.56 -16.74
N ASP A 195 2.27 3.31 -17.44
CA ASP A 195 2.32 3.42 -18.90
C ASP A 195 3.78 3.50 -19.42
N GLU A 196 3.94 3.63 -20.74
CA GLU A 196 5.26 3.76 -21.38
C GLU A 196 5.94 5.10 -21.09
N ASP A 197 5.17 6.17 -20.90
CA ASP A 197 5.70 7.51 -20.71
C ASP A 197 6.30 7.66 -19.30
N ASP A 198 5.77 6.96 -18.31
CA ASP A 198 6.41 6.77 -17.01
C ASP A 198 7.80 6.14 -17.13
N LEU A 199 8.05 5.21 -18.07
CA LEU A 199 9.41 4.65 -18.31
C LEU A 199 10.31 5.64 -19.06
N ARG A 200 9.79 6.31 -20.10
CA ARG A 200 10.52 7.33 -20.87
C ARG A 200 10.99 8.49 -19.98
N ARG A 201 10.17 8.90 -19.00
CA ARG A 201 10.52 9.90 -17.98
C ARG A 201 11.71 9.50 -17.09
N LEU A 202 12.04 8.21 -17.00
CA LEU A 202 13.23 7.70 -16.28
C LEU A 202 14.46 7.63 -17.17
N GLY A 203 14.40 8.14 -18.40
CA GLY A 203 15.45 7.96 -19.40
C GLY A 203 15.57 6.54 -19.94
N LEU A 204 14.58 5.67 -19.67
CA LEU A 204 14.57 4.29 -20.15
C LEU A 204 13.87 4.21 -21.51
N GLY A 205 14.56 3.66 -22.50
CA GLY A 205 13.94 3.28 -23.77
C GLY A 205 12.93 2.17 -23.55
N THR A 206 11.64 2.45 -23.79
CA THR A 206 10.59 1.44 -23.74
C THR A 206 10.66 0.58 -25.01
N VAL A 207 11.04 -0.68 -24.85
CA VAL A 207 11.23 -1.63 -25.96
C VAL A 207 9.93 -2.33 -26.34
N GLY A 208 8.94 -2.35 -25.43
CA GLY A 208 7.62 -2.88 -25.73
C GLY A 208 6.69 -2.96 -24.53
N VAL A 209 5.41 -3.22 -24.81
CA VAL A 209 4.34 -3.38 -23.83
C VAL A 209 3.65 -4.71 -24.01
N ILE A 210 3.57 -5.49 -22.95
CA ILE A 210 2.90 -6.78 -22.91
C ILE A 210 1.62 -6.62 -22.09
N SER A 211 0.49 -6.63 -22.80
CA SER A 211 -0.83 -6.38 -22.21
C SER A 211 -1.58 -7.68 -21.91
N ILE A 212 -1.91 -7.90 -20.65
CA ILE A 212 -2.62 -9.10 -20.15
C ILE A 212 -4.08 -8.71 -19.85
N GLY A 213 -5.02 -9.61 -20.11
CA GLY A 213 -6.44 -9.42 -19.72
C GLY A 213 -7.45 -9.45 -20.86
N GLY A 214 -7.06 -9.87 -22.07
CA GLY A 214 -8.04 -10.47 -22.96
C GLY A 214 -8.69 -11.67 -22.26
N ARG A 215 -9.99 -11.92 -22.48
CA ARG A 215 -10.53 -13.24 -22.18
C ARG A 215 -9.74 -14.21 -23.05
N SER A 216 -9.03 -15.17 -22.44
CA SER A 216 -8.57 -16.34 -23.18
C SER A 216 -9.78 -16.90 -23.89
N ARG A 217 -9.70 -16.92 -25.23
CA ARG A 217 -10.82 -17.26 -26.08
C ARG A 217 -11.16 -18.73 -25.76
N ARG A 218 -12.43 -19.03 -25.54
CA ARG A 218 -12.86 -20.26 -24.83
C ARG A 218 -12.62 -21.56 -25.62
N ASP A 219 -12.07 -21.40 -26.82
CA ASP A 219 -11.71 -22.37 -27.85
C ASP A 219 -10.22 -22.78 -27.80
N GLY A 220 -9.41 -22.18 -26.92
CA GLY A 220 -7.99 -22.53 -26.78
C GLY A 220 -7.09 -21.98 -27.88
N SER A 221 -7.60 -21.05 -28.71
CA SER A 221 -6.78 -20.36 -29.72
C SER A 221 -5.64 -19.54 -29.07
N PRO A 222 -4.45 -19.45 -29.71
CA PRO A 222 -3.37 -18.59 -29.24
C PRO A 222 -3.82 -17.13 -29.09
N ASP A 223 -3.37 -16.41 -28.06
CA ASP A 223 -3.63 -14.97 -27.92
C ASP A 223 -2.79 -14.21 -28.96
N GLU A 224 -3.35 -14.04 -30.17
CA GLU A 224 -2.72 -13.36 -31.31
C GLU A 224 -2.15 -11.99 -30.93
N ALA A 225 -2.83 -11.25 -30.06
CA ALA A 225 -2.38 -9.94 -29.58
C ALA A 225 -1.23 -10.03 -28.57
N LEU A 226 -1.07 -11.16 -27.86
CA LEU A 226 0.13 -11.45 -27.07
C LEU A 226 1.31 -11.83 -27.97
N ALA A 227 1.08 -12.68 -28.99
CA ALA A 227 2.09 -13.04 -29.98
C ALA A 227 2.60 -11.80 -30.74
N GLU A 228 1.69 -10.93 -31.19
CA GLU A 228 2.00 -9.65 -31.83
C GLU A 228 2.78 -8.71 -30.90
N ALA A 229 2.48 -8.67 -29.60
CA ALA A 229 3.26 -7.90 -28.63
C ALA A 229 4.72 -8.39 -28.53
N PHE A 230 4.95 -9.71 -28.58
CA PHE A 230 6.31 -10.27 -28.61
C PHE A 230 7.01 -10.07 -29.96
N ARG A 231 6.29 -10.11 -31.09
CA ARG A 231 6.84 -9.77 -32.42
C ARG A 231 7.29 -8.31 -32.50
N ARG A 232 6.52 -7.39 -31.90
CA ARG A 232 6.92 -5.97 -31.74
C ARG A 232 8.12 -5.80 -30.82
N LEU A 233 8.12 -6.48 -29.67
CA LEU A 233 9.28 -6.47 -28.76
C LEU A 233 10.55 -6.93 -29.46
N ARG A 234 10.48 -7.98 -30.28
CA ARG A 234 11.58 -8.43 -31.15
C ARG A 234 12.01 -7.33 -32.14
N SER A 235 11.08 -6.70 -32.85
CA SER A 235 11.44 -5.70 -33.88
C SER A 235 12.09 -4.44 -33.30
N LEU A 236 11.85 -4.16 -32.01
CA LEU A 236 12.38 -2.99 -31.29
C LEU A 236 13.69 -3.26 -30.54
N LEU A 237 14.30 -4.45 -30.66
CA LEU A 237 15.61 -4.81 -30.10
C LEU A 237 16.70 -4.76 -31.20
N PRO A 238 17.42 -3.64 -31.39
CA PRO A 238 18.28 -3.46 -32.56
C PRO A 238 19.48 -4.41 -32.54
N ASP A 239 20.11 -4.56 -31.37
CA ASP A 239 21.27 -5.43 -31.17
C ASP A 239 20.96 -6.91 -31.44
N VAL A 240 19.70 -7.35 -31.20
CA VAL A 240 19.26 -8.74 -31.42
C VAL A 240 18.78 -8.94 -32.86
N SER A 241 18.18 -7.93 -33.47
CA SER A 241 17.75 -7.96 -34.89
C SER A 241 18.91 -8.04 -35.89
N ALA A 242 20.11 -7.64 -35.48
CA ALA A 242 21.29 -7.54 -36.33
C ALA A 242 22.00 -8.87 -36.61
N PHE A 243 21.44 -10.00 -36.17
CA PHE A 243 22.11 -11.31 -36.20
C PHE A 243 22.63 -11.75 -37.60
N LYS A 244 22.01 -11.31 -38.71
CA LYS A 244 22.36 -11.74 -40.08
C LYS A 244 23.73 -11.26 -40.62
N ARG A 245 24.70 -10.85 -39.80
CA ARG A 245 26.05 -10.47 -40.26
C ARG A 245 26.97 -11.71 -40.34
N PRO A 246 27.50 -12.07 -41.52
CA PRO A 246 28.45 -13.16 -41.64
C PRO A 246 29.70 -12.92 -40.76
N GLY A 247 30.09 -13.92 -39.97
CA GLY A 247 31.27 -13.86 -39.10
C GLY A 247 31.09 -13.13 -37.76
N ALA A 248 29.90 -12.60 -37.44
CA ALA A 248 29.61 -12.10 -36.09
C ALA A 248 29.22 -13.27 -35.16
N ARG A 249 29.67 -13.22 -33.89
CA ARG A 249 29.12 -14.09 -32.84
C ARG A 249 27.68 -13.67 -32.51
N GLY A 250 26.88 -14.60 -32.01
CA GLY A 250 25.56 -14.33 -31.46
C GLY A 250 25.60 -13.36 -30.29
N THR A 251 24.44 -12.79 -29.96
CA THR A 251 24.31 -11.79 -28.89
C THR A 251 23.60 -12.38 -27.68
N SER A 252 24.11 -12.10 -26.48
CA SER A 252 23.49 -12.47 -25.22
C SER A 252 22.66 -11.33 -24.61
N LEU A 253 21.42 -11.63 -24.22
CA LEU A 253 20.48 -10.70 -23.62
C LEU A 253 19.99 -11.22 -22.28
N LEU A 254 20.34 -10.53 -21.21
CA LEU A 254 19.86 -10.78 -19.86
C LEU A 254 18.43 -10.23 -19.70
N LEU A 255 17.50 -11.03 -19.20
CA LEU A 255 16.19 -10.57 -18.76
C LEU A 255 16.12 -10.62 -17.24
N THR A 256 15.75 -9.50 -16.61
CA THR A 256 15.54 -9.40 -15.16
C THR A 256 14.48 -8.35 -14.83
N GLY A 257 14.00 -8.31 -13.60
CA GLY A 257 13.06 -7.30 -13.12
C GLY A 257 13.39 -6.85 -11.69
N PRO A 258 12.88 -5.70 -11.23
CA PRO A 258 13.21 -5.16 -9.90
C PRO A 258 12.85 -6.10 -8.74
N HIS A 259 11.77 -6.89 -8.86
CA HIS A 259 11.28 -7.79 -7.80
C HIS A 259 10.90 -9.18 -8.32
N ALA A 260 10.53 -10.08 -7.42
CA ALA A 260 9.90 -11.34 -7.81
C ALA A 260 8.51 -11.10 -8.41
N LYS A 261 8.11 -11.94 -9.38
CA LYS A 261 6.78 -11.92 -10.05
C LYS A 261 6.51 -10.71 -10.96
N GLU A 262 7.57 -10.01 -11.37
CA GLU A 262 7.54 -9.04 -12.49
C GLU A 262 7.11 -9.70 -13.81
N GLY A 263 7.42 -11.00 -13.94
CA GLY A 263 7.03 -11.85 -15.07
C GLY A 263 8.17 -12.14 -16.05
N THR A 264 9.42 -11.89 -15.66
CA THR A 264 10.65 -12.09 -16.43
C THR A 264 10.65 -13.39 -17.24
N THR A 265 10.50 -14.55 -16.59
CA THR A 265 10.43 -15.87 -17.24
C THR A 265 9.40 -15.94 -18.36
N ALA A 266 8.19 -15.39 -18.16
CA ALA A 266 7.15 -15.39 -19.18
C ALA A 266 7.49 -14.47 -20.36
N VAL A 267 8.15 -13.34 -20.10
CA VAL A 267 8.68 -12.44 -21.13
C VAL A 267 9.82 -13.11 -21.89
N ALA A 268 10.70 -13.82 -21.19
CA ALA A 268 11.84 -14.55 -21.78
C ALA A 268 11.35 -15.68 -22.70
N CYS A 269 10.40 -16.52 -22.26
CA CYS A 269 9.78 -17.55 -23.10
C CYS A 269 9.08 -16.94 -24.34
N GLY A 270 8.24 -15.92 -24.16
CA GLY A 270 7.51 -15.31 -25.28
C GLY A 270 8.43 -14.63 -26.30
N LEU A 271 9.50 -13.98 -25.83
CA LEU A 271 10.53 -13.41 -26.69
C LEU A 271 11.33 -14.50 -27.41
N ALA A 272 11.69 -15.59 -26.72
CA ALA A 272 12.38 -16.73 -27.32
C ALA A 272 11.57 -17.34 -28.48
N ILE A 273 10.27 -17.55 -28.26
CA ILE A 273 9.32 -18.03 -29.28
C ILE A 273 9.28 -17.06 -30.48
N ALA A 274 9.06 -15.76 -30.25
CA ALA A 274 8.96 -14.78 -31.33
C ALA A 274 10.26 -14.57 -32.11
N MET A 275 11.41 -14.88 -31.52
CA MET A 275 12.72 -14.92 -32.19
C MET A 275 12.86 -16.20 -33.03
N ALA A 276 12.57 -17.37 -32.45
CA ALA A 276 12.59 -18.68 -33.11
C ALA A 276 11.65 -18.75 -34.33
N GLU A 277 10.48 -18.10 -34.27
CA GLU A 277 9.54 -17.95 -35.41
C GLU A 277 10.19 -17.36 -36.67
N THR A 278 11.33 -16.65 -36.55
CA THR A 278 12.05 -16.06 -37.70
C THR A 278 13.18 -16.94 -38.26
N GLY A 279 13.35 -18.15 -37.73
CA GLY A 279 14.43 -19.06 -38.11
C GLY A 279 15.78 -18.74 -37.49
N ALA A 280 15.82 -17.86 -36.48
CA ALA A 280 17.02 -17.67 -35.65
C ALA A 280 17.23 -18.88 -34.73
N ARG A 281 18.47 -19.32 -34.56
CA ARG A 281 18.88 -20.36 -33.61
C ARG A 281 18.91 -19.74 -32.20
N VAL A 282 17.82 -19.87 -31.47
CA VAL A 282 17.69 -19.30 -30.11
C VAL A 282 18.03 -20.36 -29.06
N VAL A 283 18.82 -19.97 -28.05
CA VAL A 283 18.90 -20.69 -26.78
C VAL A 283 18.37 -19.84 -25.64
N LEU A 284 17.52 -20.42 -24.81
CA LEU A 284 16.99 -19.81 -23.59
C LEU A 284 17.61 -20.49 -22.35
N VAL A 285 18.22 -19.72 -21.46
CA VAL A 285 18.96 -20.20 -20.29
C VAL A 285 18.21 -19.82 -19.01
N ASP A 286 17.88 -20.79 -18.16
CA ASP A 286 17.37 -20.53 -16.79
C ASP A 286 18.56 -20.30 -15.84
N ALA A 287 18.91 -19.03 -15.63
CA ALA A 287 19.94 -18.64 -14.67
C ALA A 287 19.37 -18.33 -13.27
N ASN A 288 18.08 -18.59 -13.03
CA ASN A 288 17.43 -18.42 -11.74
C ASN A 288 17.50 -19.70 -10.91
N LEU A 289 18.72 -20.10 -10.53
CA LEU A 289 18.99 -21.33 -9.76
C LEU A 289 18.30 -21.35 -8.38
N ARG A 290 17.79 -20.21 -7.87
CA ARG A 290 17.03 -20.09 -6.61
C ARG A 290 15.58 -20.54 -6.71
N ASN A 291 14.92 -20.20 -7.81
CA ASN A 291 13.51 -20.54 -8.05
C ASN A 291 13.33 -20.64 -9.57
N PRO A 292 13.79 -21.75 -10.18
CA PRO A 292 13.75 -21.91 -11.63
C PRO A 292 12.32 -21.91 -12.15
N GLY A 293 12.17 -21.37 -13.36
CA GLY A 293 10.87 -21.07 -13.95
C GLY A 293 10.60 -21.88 -15.22
N LEU A 294 11.61 -22.07 -16.07
CA LEU A 294 11.41 -22.53 -17.45
C LEU A 294 10.76 -23.90 -17.55
N GLY A 295 11.14 -24.85 -16.70
CA GLY A 295 10.57 -26.22 -16.71
C GLY A 295 9.04 -26.23 -16.59
N ARG A 296 8.45 -25.29 -15.86
CA ARG A 296 6.98 -25.16 -15.71
C ARG A 296 6.30 -24.48 -16.89
N TYR A 297 7.00 -23.67 -17.67
CA TYR A 297 6.46 -22.99 -18.85
C TYR A 297 6.60 -23.82 -20.13
N LEU A 298 7.62 -24.66 -20.22
CA LEU A 298 8.01 -25.39 -21.42
C LEU A 298 7.94 -26.93 -21.28
N SER A 299 7.48 -27.43 -20.12
CA SER A 299 7.32 -28.86 -19.80
C SER A 299 8.60 -29.69 -20.00
N LEU A 300 9.72 -29.16 -19.49
CA LEU A 300 11.06 -29.73 -19.65
C LEU A 300 11.47 -30.56 -18.42
N ASP A 301 12.41 -31.49 -18.63
CA ASP A 301 13.17 -32.08 -17.51
C ASP A 301 14.13 -31.02 -16.95
N THR A 302 14.14 -30.82 -15.64
CA THR A 302 15.03 -29.85 -14.98
C THR A 302 16.04 -30.51 -14.04
N SER A 303 16.17 -31.83 -14.04
CA SER A 303 17.07 -32.58 -13.16
C SER A 303 18.56 -32.28 -13.38
N ARG A 304 18.94 -31.84 -14.59
CA ARG A 304 20.30 -31.39 -14.93
C ARG A 304 20.25 -30.14 -15.78
N GLY A 305 21.22 -29.25 -15.61
CA GLY A 305 21.27 -27.99 -16.35
C GLY A 305 22.48 -27.11 -16.03
N LEU A 306 22.25 -25.79 -15.97
CA LEU A 306 23.29 -24.78 -15.79
C LEU A 306 24.12 -25.01 -14.52
N ALA A 307 23.51 -25.37 -13.38
CA ALA A 307 24.23 -25.64 -12.14
C ALA A 307 25.27 -26.77 -12.29
N ASP A 308 24.90 -27.88 -12.95
CA ASP A 308 25.79 -29.01 -13.24
C ASP A 308 26.93 -28.62 -14.17
N VAL A 309 26.68 -27.74 -15.14
CA VAL A 309 27.71 -27.23 -16.04
C VAL A 309 28.70 -26.32 -15.30
N LEU A 310 28.20 -25.43 -14.43
CA LEU A 310 29.04 -24.47 -13.70
C LEU A 310 29.88 -25.13 -12.60
N THR A 311 29.42 -26.27 -12.08
CA THR A 311 30.14 -27.14 -11.12
C THR A 311 30.99 -28.22 -11.79
N GLY A 312 30.90 -28.40 -13.11
CA GLY A 312 31.69 -29.37 -13.88
C GLY A 312 31.18 -30.82 -13.85
N VAL A 313 29.98 -31.04 -13.33
CA VAL A 313 29.29 -32.35 -13.30
C VAL A 313 28.79 -32.78 -14.68
N ALA A 314 28.44 -31.80 -15.54
CA ALA A 314 27.99 -32.03 -16.92
C ALA A 314 28.64 -31.06 -17.90
N ARG A 315 28.62 -31.37 -19.20
CA ARG A 315 29.04 -30.43 -20.27
C ARG A 315 27.80 -29.83 -20.91
N VAL A 316 27.91 -28.60 -21.44
CA VAL A 316 26.80 -27.89 -22.09
C VAL A 316 26.01 -28.76 -23.08
N PRO A 317 26.60 -29.50 -24.02
CA PRO A 317 25.83 -30.28 -24.99
C PRO A 317 25.04 -31.45 -24.39
N ASP A 318 25.41 -31.92 -23.18
CA ASP A 318 24.77 -33.05 -22.52
C ASP A 318 23.51 -32.65 -21.75
N VAL A 319 23.22 -31.34 -21.61
CA VAL A 319 22.11 -30.77 -20.84
C VAL A 319 21.24 -29.77 -21.63
N LEU A 320 21.56 -29.50 -22.89
CA LEU A 320 20.68 -28.75 -23.79
C LEU A 320 19.49 -29.62 -24.18
N GLN A 321 18.29 -29.04 -24.13
CA GLN A 321 17.04 -29.70 -24.51
C GLN A 321 16.34 -28.91 -25.60
N ASP A 322 15.91 -29.58 -26.65
CA ASP A 322 15.12 -28.95 -27.71
C ASP A 322 13.64 -28.90 -27.33
N SER A 323 13.01 -27.78 -27.68
CA SER A 323 11.61 -27.46 -27.44
C SER A 323 10.98 -26.90 -28.72
N LEU A 324 9.64 -26.90 -28.79
CA LEU A 324 8.88 -26.36 -29.92
C LEU A 324 9.34 -26.93 -31.28
N ASP A 325 9.36 -28.26 -31.38
CA ASP A 325 9.80 -29.03 -32.55
C ASP A 325 11.21 -28.66 -33.06
N GLY A 326 12.14 -28.39 -32.13
CA GLY A 326 13.53 -28.04 -32.46
C GLY A 326 13.74 -26.58 -32.87
N ARG A 327 12.72 -25.72 -32.76
CA ARG A 327 12.86 -24.27 -33.07
C ARG A 327 13.47 -23.47 -31.92
N LEU A 328 13.43 -23.99 -30.69
CA LEU A 328 13.99 -23.36 -29.50
C LEU A 328 14.79 -24.38 -28.69
N THR A 329 16.08 -24.13 -28.47
CA THR A 329 16.86 -24.91 -27.50
C THR A 329 16.79 -24.25 -26.13
N VAL A 330 16.81 -25.04 -25.07
CA VAL A 330 16.74 -24.57 -23.68
C VAL A 330 17.86 -25.19 -22.85
N LEU A 331 18.52 -24.36 -22.04
CA LEU A 331 19.40 -24.79 -20.96
C LEU A 331 18.64 -24.57 -19.64
N PRO A 332 18.04 -25.61 -19.04
CA PRO A 332 17.40 -25.49 -17.72
C PRO A 332 18.43 -25.17 -16.63
N SER A 333 17.95 -24.87 -15.42
CA SER A 333 18.79 -24.54 -14.28
C SER A 333 19.59 -25.73 -13.73
N GLY A 334 19.07 -26.94 -13.86
CA GLY A 334 19.39 -28.06 -12.97
C GLY A 334 18.57 -27.97 -11.67
N ASP A 335 18.81 -28.89 -10.75
CA ASP A 335 18.16 -28.89 -9.44
C ASP A 335 18.46 -27.59 -8.64
N PRO A 336 17.55 -27.13 -7.75
CA PRO A 336 17.76 -25.92 -6.96
C PRO A 336 19.01 -26.03 -6.08
N ALA A 337 20.01 -25.20 -6.39
CA ALA A 337 21.30 -25.26 -5.71
C ALA A 337 21.24 -24.66 -4.29
N PRO A 338 22.06 -25.16 -3.34
CA PRO A 338 22.15 -24.59 -1.99
C PRO A 338 22.73 -23.17 -1.99
N ASP A 339 23.80 -22.94 -2.77
CA ASP A 339 24.51 -21.65 -2.86
C ASP A 339 24.58 -21.08 -4.30
N PRO A 340 23.44 -20.64 -4.89
CA PRO A 340 23.35 -20.12 -6.26
C PRO A 340 24.33 -19.01 -6.61
N GLY A 341 24.62 -18.12 -5.65
CA GLY A 341 25.48 -16.97 -5.88
C GLY A 341 26.94 -17.34 -6.13
N GLU A 342 27.43 -18.39 -5.46
CA GLU A 342 28.80 -18.89 -5.64
C GLU A 342 28.94 -19.63 -6.98
N ILE A 343 27.95 -20.49 -7.31
CA ILE A 343 27.91 -21.20 -8.59
C ILE A 343 27.87 -20.23 -9.78
N LEU A 344 27.06 -19.16 -9.69
CA LEU A 344 27.02 -18.12 -10.72
C LEU A 344 28.30 -17.25 -10.75
N ALA A 345 28.99 -17.08 -9.62
CA ALA A 345 30.30 -16.42 -9.57
C ALA A 345 31.45 -17.26 -10.18
N SER A 346 31.20 -18.53 -10.53
CA SER A 346 32.17 -19.40 -11.18
C SER A 346 32.73 -18.79 -12.47
N PRO A 347 34.07 -18.82 -12.69
CA PRO A 347 34.67 -18.36 -13.94
C PRO A 347 34.18 -19.14 -15.18
N THR A 348 33.63 -20.34 -14.97
CA THR A 348 33.01 -21.17 -16.01
C THR A 348 31.80 -20.47 -16.65
N LEU A 349 31.06 -19.61 -15.93
CA LEU A 349 29.86 -18.96 -16.47
C LEU A 349 30.14 -18.14 -17.73
N GLY A 350 31.19 -17.30 -17.69
CA GLY A 350 31.59 -16.51 -18.85
C GLY A 350 32.12 -17.36 -20.01
N ALA A 351 32.65 -18.56 -19.76
CA ALA A 351 33.04 -19.49 -20.82
C ALA A 351 31.81 -20.19 -21.43
N THR A 352 30.86 -20.63 -20.60
CA THR A 352 29.60 -21.24 -21.01
C THR A 352 28.78 -20.31 -21.89
N LEU A 353 28.55 -19.06 -21.48
CA LEU A 353 27.78 -18.09 -22.28
C LEU A 353 28.47 -17.75 -23.61
N ARG A 354 29.81 -17.66 -23.65
CA ARG A 354 30.56 -17.47 -24.91
C ARG A 354 30.38 -18.64 -25.87
N SER A 355 30.55 -19.87 -25.38
CA SER A 355 30.32 -21.12 -26.15
C SER A 355 28.88 -21.21 -26.67
N LEU A 356 27.90 -20.68 -25.95
CA LEU A 356 26.53 -20.55 -26.45
C LEU A 356 26.43 -19.49 -27.56
N THR A 357 27.02 -18.29 -27.41
CA THR A 357 27.02 -17.26 -28.47
C THR A 357 27.81 -17.64 -29.73
N GLU A 358 28.66 -18.66 -29.69
CA GLU A 358 29.34 -19.22 -30.87
C GLU A 358 28.43 -20.19 -31.65
N ARG A 359 27.47 -20.83 -30.98
CA ARG A 359 26.57 -21.85 -31.55
C ARG A 359 25.21 -21.29 -31.92
N PHE A 360 24.72 -20.36 -31.13
CA PHE A 360 23.38 -19.78 -31.20
C PHE A 360 23.46 -18.32 -31.59
N ASP A 361 22.40 -17.88 -32.24
CA ASP A 361 22.24 -16.55 -32.80
C ASP A 361 21.92 -15.54 -31.69
N ILE A 362 21.09 -16.01 -30.75
CA ILE A 362 20.53 -15.25 -29.65
C ILE A 362 20.56 -16.13 -28.40
N VAL A 363 21.24 -15.64 -27.36
CA VAL A 363 21.30 -16.29 -26.04
C VAL A 363 20.46 -15.47 -25.07
N LEU A 364 19.24 -15.91 -24.78
CA LEU A 364 18.36 -15.26 -23.81
C LEU A 364 18.62 -15.86 -22.42
N VAL A 365 18.84 -15.02 -21.41
CA VAL A 365 19.17 -15.46 -20.05
C VAL A 365 18.08 -14.97 -19.09
N ASP A 366 17.23 -15.87 -18.59
CA ASP A 366 16.24 -15.54 -17.54
C ASP A 366 16.93 -15.53 -16.18
N ALA A 367 16.91 -14.37 -15.51
CA ALA A 367 17.66 -14.14 -14.28
C ALA A 367 16.75 -13.86 -13.08
N PRO A 368 17.24 -14.10 -11.85
CA PRO A 368 16.49 -13.76 -10.65
C PRO A 368 16.26 -12.24 -10.53
N PRO A 369 15.38 -11.82 -9.61
CA PRO A 369 15.12 -10.40 -9.34
C PRO A 369 16.38 -9.61 -9.02
N LEU A 370 16.46 -8.36 -9.49
CA LEU A 370 17.63 -7.52 -9.27
C LEU A 370 17.77 -7.04 -7.82
N HIS A 371 16.67 -6.93 -7.07
CA HIS A 371 16.70 -6.58 -5.64
C HIS A 371 16.63 -7.82 -4.75
N GLY A 372 17.50 -7.85 -3.74
CA GLY A 372 17.50 -8.86 -2.67
C GLY A 372 18.50 -9.99 -2.88
N VAL A 373 19.08 -10.14 -4.08
CA VAL A 373 20.13 -11.13 -4.39
C VAL A 373 21.23 -10.49 -5.25
N ALA A 374 22.46 -11.00 -5.16
CA ALA A 374 23.61 -10.49 -5.93
C ALA A 374 23.77 -11.17 -7.31
N ASP A 375 23.16 -12.35 -7.47
CA ASP A 375 23.21 -13.26 -8.62
C ASP A 375 23.13 -12.53 -9.98
N THR A 376 22.15 -11.65 -10.16
CA THR A 376 21.92 -10.94 -11.43
C THR A 376 22.99 -9.89 -11.75
N ALA A 377 23.69 -9.35 -10.74
CA ALA A 377 24.82 -8.47 -10.95
C ALA A 377 26.05 -9.23 -11.48
N VAL A 378 26.16 -10.54 -11.23
CA VAL A 378 27.20 -11.37 -11.86
C VAL A 378 26.85 -11.62 -13.32
N LEU A 379 25.60 -12.04 -13.58
CA LEU A 379 25.09 -12.28 -14.93
C LEU A 379 25.23 -11.05 -15.83
N GLY A 380 24.92 -9.86 -15.31
CA GLY A 380 25.05 -8.59 -16.05
C GLY A 380 26.46 -8.24 -16.54
N LYS A 381 27.53 -8.81 -15.94
CA LYS A 381 28.93 -8.61 -16.37
C LYS A 381 29.34 -9.50 -17.53
N VAL A 382 28.64 -10.61 -17.73
CA VAL A 382 28.99 -11.67 -18.69
C VAL A 382 28.02 -11.77 -19.87
N THR A 383 26.98 -10.94 -19.88
CA THR A 383 26.04 -10.77 -20.99
C THR A 383 26.27 -9.46 -21.73
N ASP A 384 26.05 -9.45 -23.05
CA ASP A 384 26.30 -8.29 -23.92
C ASP A 384 25.32 -7.12 -23.67
N SER A 385 24.11 -7.43 -23.22
CA SER A 385 23.08 -6.44 -22.88
C SER A 385 22.05 -6.97 -21.89
N ALA A 386 21.27 -6.07 -21.27
CA ALA A 386 20.19 -6.39 -20.34
C ALA A 386 18.87 -5.71 -20.70
N LEU A 387 17.75 -6.37 -20.41
CA LEU A 387 16.37 -5.91 -20.64
C LEU A 387 15.61 -5.94 -19.31
N LEU A 388 15.13 -4.78 -18.86
CA LEU A 388 14.44 -4.64 -17.57
C LEU A 388 12.93 -4.85 -17.71
N VAL A 389 12.42 -5.93 -17.15
CA VAL A 389 10.98 -6.26 -17.11
C VAL A 389 10.33 -5.56 -15.91
N VAL A 390 9.36 -4.69 -16.20
CA VAL A 390 8.68 -3.84 -15.22
C VAL A 390 7.18 -4.12 -15.24
N ARG A 391 6.59 -4.50 -14.12
CA ARG A 391 5.15 -4.81 -14.04
C ARG A 391 4.29 -3.56 -13.81
N ALA A 392 3.44 -3.29 -14.79
CA ALA A 392 2.50 -2.16 -14.77
C ALA A 392 1.61 -2.17 -13.52
N ASN A 393 1.37 -0.98 -12.96
CA ASN A 393 0.52 -0.74 -11.78
C ASN A 393 0.96 -1.52 -10.51
N ARG A 394 2.22 -1.98 -10.46
CA ARG A 394 2.76 -2.77 -9.34
C ARG A 394 4.16 -2.33 -8.93
N THR A 395 5.03 -2.12 -9.91
CA THR A 395 6.43 -1.80 -9.69
C THR A 395 6.58 -0.30 -9.49
N ARG A 396 7.31 0.12 -8.46
CA ARG A 396 7.47 1.54 -8.12
C ARG A 396 8.50 2.19 -9.02
N THR A 397 8.27 3.44 -9.38
CA THR A 397 9.19 4.27 -10.17
C THR A 397 10.62 4.24 -9.59
N ALA A 398 10.75 4.46 -8.28
CA ALA A 398 12.04 4.41 -7.56
C ALA A 398 12.69 3.02 -7.48
N ASP A 399 11.91 1.93 -7.60
CA ASP A 399 12.47 0.58 -7.69
C ASP A 399 13.02 0.33 -9.13
N VAL A 400 12.44 0.95 -10.16
CA VAL A 400 12.92 0.87 -11.55
C VAL A 400 14.19 1.70 -11.75
N GLU A 401 14.20 2.95 -11.28
CA GLU A 401 15.39 3.83 -11.28
C GLU A 401 16.60 3.12 -10.65
N ARG A 402 16.43 2.60 -9.43
CA ARG A 402 17.46 1.84 -8.70
C ARG A 402 17.94 0.61 -9.47
N SER A 403 17.06 -0.06 -10.19
CA SER A 403 17.42 -1.24 -10.98
C SER A 403 18.27 -0.88 -12.20
N ALA A 404 17.94 0.21 -12.88
CA ALA A 404 18.74 0.74 -13.98
C ALA A 404 20.13 1.20 -13.50
N ASP A 405 20.19 1.96 -12.40
CA ASP A 405 21.42 2.38 -11.73
C ASP A 405 22.33 1.19 -11.39
N LEU A 406 21.76 0.13 -10.82
CA LEU A 406 22.51 -1.08 -10.43
C LEU A 406 23.08 -1.80 -11.65
N LEU A 407 22.29 -1.97 -12.72
CA LEU A 407 22.78 -2.56 -13.98
C LEU A 407 23.91 -1.73 -14.60
N GLN A 408 23.77 -0.41 -14.64
CA GLN A 408 24.81 0.49 -15.16
C GLN A 408 26.10 0.44 -14.32
N ARG A 409 26.00 0.49 -12.98
CA ARG A 409 27.15 0.39 -12.05
C ARG A 409 27.92 -0.93 -12.18
N VAL A 410 27.22 -2.00 -12.58
CA VAL A 410 27.78 -3.33 -12.81
C VAL A 410 28.49 -3.43 -14.18
N GLY A 411 28.23 -2.48 -15.09
CA GLY A 411 28.77 -2.47 -16.45
C GLY A 411 27.84 -3.10 -17.50
N ALA A 412 26.61 -3.48 -17.12
CA ALA A 412 25.65 -4.07 -18.05
C ALA A 412 25.05 -3.00 -18.97
N ARG A 413 25.13 -3.21 -20.29
CA ARG A 413 24.49 -2.33 -21.28
C ARG A 413 22.97 -2.53 -21.26
N LEU A 414 22.23 -1.57 -20.71
CA LEU A 414 20.77 -1.62 -20.68
C LEU A 414 20.19 -1.35 -22.09
N ALA A 415 19.65 -2.39 -22.73
CA ALA A 415 18.96 -2.29 -24.02
C ALA A 415 17.61 -1.55 -23.91
N GLY A 416 17.00 -1.57 -22.72
CA GLY A 416 15.80 -0.80 -22.40
C GLY A 416 14.93 -1.50 -21.34
N ALA A 417 13.65 -1.14 -21.31
CA ALA A 417 12.65 -1.73 -20.42
C ALA A 417 11.40 -2.23 -21.15
N VAL A 418 10.76 -3.27 -20.59
CA VAL A 418 9.49 -3.85 -21.07
C VAL A 418 8.43 -3.64 -20.01
N LEU A 419 7.32 -3.00 -20.39
CA LEU A 419 6.17 -2.84 -19.51
C LEU A 419 5.26 -4.08 -19.59
N ASN A 420 5.35 -4.96 -18.60
CA ASN A 420 4.62 -6.22 -18.54
C ASN A 420 3.31 -6.12 -17.74
N ALA A 421 2.38 -7.01 -18.05
CA ALA A 421 1.08 -7.15 -17.40
C ALA A 421 0.22 -5.87 -17.38
N LEU A 422 0.33 -5.03 -18.42
CA LEU A 422 -0.56 -3.87 -18.58
C LEU A 422 -2.01 -4.37 -18.74
N PRO A 423 -2.97 -3.91 -17.94
CA PRO A 423 -4.36 -4.33 -18.09
C PRO A 423 -4.91 -3.86 -19.44
N ARG A 424 -5.36 -4.78 -20.30
CA ARG A 424 -6.11 -4.39 -21.52
C ARG A 424 -7.38 -3.66 -21.10
N LYS A 425 -7.41 -2.33 -21.23
CA LYS A 425 -8.66 -1.57 -21.20
C LYS A 425 -9.46 -1.98 -22.43
N LEU A 426 -10.61 -2.62 -22.23
CA LEU A 426 -11.61 -2.74 -23.28
C LEU A 426 -11.98 -1.32 -23.75
N PRO A 427 -12.12 -1.06 -25.06
CA PRO A 427 -12.67 0.19 -25.55
C PRO A 427 -14.05 0.39 -24.89
N THR A 428 -14.10 1.31 -23.94
CA THR A 428 -15.35 1.65 -23.25
C THR A 428 -16.08 2.59 -24.19
N GLY A 429 -17.13 2.09 -24.84
CA GLY A 429 -17.79 2.76 -25.95
C GLY A 429 -18.20 4.21 -25.62
N GLY A 430 -17.94 5.13 -26.55
CA GLY A 430 -18.23 6.56 -26.39
C GLY A 430 -17.80 7.42 -27.58
N THR A 431 -16.73 7.04 -28.30
CA THR A 431 -16.21 7.82 -29.44
C THR A 431 -15.75 6.93 -30.60
N TRP A 432 -16.68 6.15 -31.18
CA TRP A 432 -16.50 5.51 -32.49
C TRP A 432 -17.70 5.79 -33.42
N HIS A 433 -18.13 7.05 -33.44
CA HIS A 433 -18.80 7.66 -34.58
C HIS A 433 -17.90 8.77 -35.12
N ARG A 434 -16.74 8.38 -35.66
CA ARG A 434 -16.25 9.08 -36.84
C ARG A 434 -16.96 8.40 -38.00
N GLU A 435 -18.01 9.05 -38.46
CA GLU A 435 -18.72 8.70 -39.66
C GLU A 435 -17.79 9.02 -40.84
N GLU A 436 -16.86 8.10 -41.12
CA GLU A 436 -16.36 7.98 -42.49
C GLU A 436 -17.58 7.63 -43.33
N THR A 437 -18.06 8.61 -44.09
CA THR A 437 -19.16 8.47 -45.03
C THR A 437 -18.75 7.48 -46.12
N LEU A 438 -18.92 6.19 -45.82
CA LEU A 438 -19.07 5.14 -46.83
C LEU A 438 -20.18 5.62 -47.79
N PRO A 439 -19.95 5.59 -49.11
CA PRO A 439 -20.97 5.97 -50.08
C PRO A 439 -22.25 5.17 -49.81
N GLN A 440 -23.37 5.85 -49.58
CA GLN A 440 -24.62 5.14 -49.30
C GLN A 440 -25.04 4.33 -50.53
N PRO A 441 -25.55 3.09 -50.41
CA PRO A 441 -25.81 2.20 -51.56
C PRO A 441 -27.05 2.58 -52.40
N HIS A 442 -27.39 3.87 -52.44
CA HIS A 442 -28.67 4.41 -52.93
C HIS A 442 -28.46 5.58 -53.90
N ASP A 443 -27.28 5.71 -54.48
CA ASP A 443 -27.06 6.60 -55.62
C ASP A 443 -27.53 5.88 -56.91
N PRO A 444 -28.67 6.28 -57.51
CA PRO A 444 -29.23 5.58 -58.66
C PRO A 444 -28.34 5.69 -59.92
N GLU A 445 -27.40 6.65 -59.98
CA GLU A 445 -26.41 6.70 -61.07
C GLU A 445 -25.36 5.58 -60.99
N LEU A 446 -25.10 5.03 -59.79
CA LEU A 446 -24.04 4.03 -59.60
C LEU A 446 -24.50 2.64 -60.08
N LEU A 447 -25.79 2.34 -59.93
CA LEU A 447 -26.42 1.13 -60.47
C LEU A 447 -26.53 1.14 -62.00
N SER A 448 -26.92 2.27 -62.61
CA SER A 448 -26.98 2.38 -64.08
C SER A 448 -25.59 2.35 -64.72
N ARG A 449 -24.57 2.94 -64.09
CA ARG A 449 -23.16 2.82 -64.54
C ARG A 449 -22.57 1.42 -64.44
N LEU A 450 -23.11 0.54 -63.60
CA LEU A 450 -22.63 -0.84 -63.43
C LEU A 450 -23.38 -1.87 -64.26
N LEU A 451 -24.61 -1.58 -64.72
CA LEU A 451 -25.45 -2.52 -65.48
C LEU A 451 -25.60 -2.16 -66.97
N GLY A 452 -25.19 -0.96 -67.38
CA GLY A 452 -25.42 -0.46 -68.75
C GLY A 452 -26.89 -0.11 -69.00
N ASP A 453 -27.15 0.76 -69.97
CA ASP A 453 -28.52 1.22 -70.28
C ASP A 453 -29.35 0.16 -71.03
N ASP A 454 -28.68 -0.88 -71.55
CA ASP A 454 -29.27 -1.94 -72.37
C ASP A 454 -29.55 -3.26 -71.61
N GLY A 455 -29.17 -3.37 -70.33
CA GLY A 455 -29.51 -4.50 -69.46
C GLY A 455 -28.70 -5.79 -69.65
N GLU A 456 -27.59 -5.76 -70.37
CA GLU A 456 -26.64 -6.87 -70.52
C GLU A 456 -25.36 -6.62 -69.68
N PRO A 457 -24.85 -7.61 -68.92
CA PRO A 457 -23.68 -7.42 -68.07
C PRO A 457 -22.40 -7.23 -68.89
N ALA A 458 -21.58 -6.24 -68.51
CA ALA A 458 -20.31 -5.97 -69.18
C ALA A 458 -19.35 -7.17 -69.12
N GLU A 459 -18.97 -7.70 -70.29
CA GLU A 459 -17.96 -8.76 -70.39
C GLU A 459 -16.61 -8.29 -69.81
N GLY A 460 -15.99 -9.11 -68.95
CA GLY A 460 -14.57 -8.94 -68.64
C GLY A 460 -14.09 -9.01 -67.19
N VAL A 461 -14.74 -9.76 -66.29
CA VAL A 461 -14.06 -10.24 -65.07
C VAL A 461 -14.33 -11.74 -64.89
N ALA A 462 -13.29 -12.55 -65.10
CA ALA A 462 -13.37 -14.00 -64.96
C ALA A 462 -13.53 -14.40 -63.48
N THR A 463 -14.47 -15.30 -63.22
CA THR A 463 -14.73 -15.88 -61.89
C THR A 463 -13.82 -17.07 -61.62
N ASP A 464 -13.03 -17.04 -60.55
CA ASP A 464 -12.83 -18.24 -59.71
C ASP A 464 -12.34 -17.86 -58.29
N GLU A 465 -13.22 -17.94 -57.30
CA GLU A 465 -13.02 -18.71 -56.05
C GLU A 465 -14.25 -18.59 -55.15
N THR A 466 -14.69 -19.71 -54.58
CA THR A 466 -15.99 -19.82 -53.89
C THR A 466 -15.86 -19.55 -52.39
N VAL A 467 -16.37 -18.42 -51.91
CA VAL A 467 -16.43 -18.11 -50.46
C VAL A 467 -17.73 -18.66 -49.84
N ILE A 468 -17.60 -19.78 -49.12
CA ILE A 468 -18.69 -20.37 -48.35
C ILE A 468 -18.83 -19.63 -47.01
N PHE A 469 -19.96 -18.98 -46.78
CA PHE A 469 -20.31 -18.38 -45.49
C PHE A 469 -21.02 -19.42 -44.58
N PRO A 470 -20.49 -19.75 -43.39
CA PRO A 470 -21.19 -20.62 -42.45
C PRO A 470 -22.36 -19.90 -41.77
N ALA A 471 -23.54 -20.52 -41.80
CA ALA A 471 -24.76 -19.98 -41.20
C ALA A 471 -24.74 -20.08 -39.66
N TYR A 472 -24.81 -18.93 -38.97
CA TYR A 472 -24.98 -18.89 -37.52
C TYR A 472 -26.46 -18.95 -37.11
N GLY A 473 -26.93 -20.15 -36.76
CA GLY A 473 -28.20 -20.35 -36.05
C GLY A 473 -27.97 -20.50 -34.54
N GLY A 474 -28.52 -19.58 -33.73
CA GLY A 474 -28.46 -19.65 -32.26
C GLY A 474 -29.35 -18.60 -31.58
N PRO A 475 -30.15 -18.95 -30.56
CA PRO A 475 -31.28 -18.12 -30.12
C PRO A 475 -30.90 -16.91 -29.25
N VAL A 476 -31.48 -15.76 -29.59
CA VAL A 476 -31.36 -14.50 -28.84
C VAL A 476 -32.16 -14.56 -27.53
N ARG A 477 -31.49 -14.41 -26.38
CA ARG A 477 -32.14 -14.21 -25.06
C ARG A 477 -31.99 -12.77 -24.58
N GLY A 478 -32.84 -11.88 -25.11
CA GLY A 478 -33.05 -10.53 -24.57
C GLY A 478 -34.17 -10.53 -23.52
N ARG A 479 -33.91 -10.03 -22.31
CA ARG A 479 -34.96 -9.71 -21.33
C ARG A 479 -35.48 -8.29 -21.57
N ALA A 480 -36.52 -8.15 -22.37
CA ALA A 480 -37.38 -6.96 -22.33
C ALA A 480 -38.43 -7.15 -21.22
N GLN A 481 -38.55 -6.18 -20.32
CA GLN A 481 -39.70 -6.11 -19.41
C GLN A 481 -40.85 -5.40 -20.13
N VAL A 482 -42.00 -6.05 -20.23
CA VAL A 482 -43.27 -5.44 -20.61
C VAL A 482 -44.25 -5.65 -19.44
N VAL A 483 -45.01 -4.60 -19.12
CA VAL A 483 -45.92 -4.54 -17.96
C VAL A 483 -47.37 -4.44 -18.46
N LYS A 484 -48.31 -4.94 -17.65
CA LYS A 484 -49.79 -5.03 -17.83
C LYS A 484 -50.30 -6.22 -18.68
N ALA A 485 -51.46 -6.82 -18.39
CA ALA A 485 -52.26 -6.87 -17.15
C ALA A 485 -53.39 -7.94 -17.19
N THR A 486 -53.83 -8.38 -16.00
CA THR A 486 -55.20 -8.83 -15.61
C THR A 486 -55.79 -10.21 -16.03
N ILE A 487 -56.51 -10.80 -15.05
CA ILE A 487 -57.60 -11.83 -15.06
C ILE A 487 -57.21 -13.32 -15.20
N GLY A 488 -57.62 -14.16 -14.23
CA GLY A 488 -57.75 -15.62 -14.37
C GLY A 488 -57.45 -16.48 -13.12
N THR A 489 -58.41 -16.61 -12.19
CA THR A 489 -58.45 -17.64 -11.10
C THR A 489 -59.19 -18.91 -11.58
N PRO A 490 -59.34 -20.01 -10.79
CA PRO A 490 -58.54 -20.58 -9.68
C PRO A 490 -58.27 -22.12 -9.81
N GLY A 491 -57.58 -22.71 -8.82
CA GLY A 491 -57.66 -24.14 -8.46
C GLY A 491 -56.46 -25.03 -8.88
N GLU A 492 -56.17 -26.18 -8.25
CA GLU A 492 -56.59 -26.73 -6.95
C GLU A 492 -55.66 -27.93 -6.60
N GLU A 493 -55.20 -28.06 -5.34
CA GLU A 493 -54.61 -29.27 -4.68
C GLU A 493 -53.41 -30.05 -5.33
N THR A 494 -52.68 -30.99 -4.69
CA THR A 494 -52.22 -31.27 -3.30
C THR A 494 -50.96 -32.19 -3.32
N LYS A 495 -50.39 -32.49 -2.13
CA LYS A 495 -49.33 -33.50 -1.77
C LYS A 495 -47.89 -32.98 -1.89
N ARG A 496 -47.10 -32.84 -0.80
CA ARG A 496 -46.53 -33.85 0.13
C ARG A 496 -45.75 -34.94 -0.65
N THR A 497 -44.51 -35.32 -0.31
CA THR A 497 -43.96 -35.58 1.05
C THR A 497 -42.42 -35.37 1.14
N LYS A 498 -41.80 -35.76 2.27
CA LYS A 498 -40.49 -35.32 2.82
C LYS A 498 -39.24 -36.17 2.39
N PRO A 499 -38.00 -35.73 2.73
CA PRO A 499 -36.72 -36.29 2.24
C PRO A 499 -35.99 -37.23 3.23
N VAL A 500 -34.90 -37.88 2.77
CA VAL A 500 -33.91 -38.67 3.56
C VAL A 500 -32.52 -38.67 2.85
N PRO A 501 -31.38 -39.12 3.43
CA PRO A 501 -30.26 -38.19 3.71
C PRO A 501 -28.84 -38.75 3.40
N GLU A 502 -27.83 -38.12 4.02
CA GLU A 502 -26.39 -38.43 4.06
C GLU A 502 -26.02 -39.62 4.98
N PRO A 503 -24.97 -40.42 4.66
CA PRO A 503 -24.42 -41.46 5.55
C PRO A 503 -22.96 -41.19 6.01
N ALA A 504 -22.57 -41.80 7.13
CA ALA A 504 -21.22 -41.78 7.74
C ALA A 504 -20.66 -43.24 7.92
N PRO A 505 -19.61 -43.56 8.73
CA PRO A 505 -18.33 -44.04 8.18
C PRO A 505 -17.85 -45.46 8.62
N GLU A 506 -16.79 -45.94 7.93
CA GLU A 506 -15.74 -46.98 8.19
C GLU A 506 -15.99 -48.26 9.06
N PRO A 507 -15.27 -49.36 8.73
CA PRO A 507 -14.30 -49.93 9.70
C PRO A 507 -12.99 -50.51 9.08
N ALA A 508 -12.04 -50.96 9.92
CA ALA A 508 -10.68 -51.38 9.57
C ALA A 508 -10.29 -52.85 9.94
N LEU A 509 -9.27 -53.41 9.25
CA LEU A 509 -8.43 -54.62 9.50
C LEU A 509 -7.24 -54.59 8.48
N GLU A 510 -6.10 -55.29 8.56
CA GLU A 510 -5.20 -55.77 9.64
C GLU A 510 -3.80 -56.11 9.00
N ALA A 511 -2.85 -56.79 9.69
CA ALA A 511 -1.48 -57.13 9.21
C ALA A 511 -1.33 -58.65 8.85
N ALA A 512 -0.21 -59.28 8.44
CA ALA A 512 1.24 -59.00 8.31
C ALA A 512 1.84 -59.98 7.23
N PRO A 513 3.14 -60.41 7.15
CA PRO A 513 4.42 -59.97 7.74
C PRO A 513 5.64 -59.89 6.73
N THR A 514 6.85 -59.72 7.28
CA THR A 514 8.23 -59.55 6.71
C THR A 514 8.79 -60.72 5.86
N PRO A 515 9.90 -60.55 5.09
CA PRO A 515 11.25 -60.80 5.66
C PRO A 515 12.44 -59.96 5.13
N THR A 516 13.55 -60.01 5.88
CA THR A 516 14.93 -59.56 5.57
C THR A 516 15.86 -60.43 6.44
N PRO A 517 16.94 -61.06 5.93
CA PRO A 517 18.29 -60.49 6.18
C PRO A 517 19.47 -60.88 5.24
N ALA A 518 20.38 -59.89 5.02
CA ALA A 518 21.86 -59.99 5.05
C ALA A 518 22.62 -60.90 4.02
N PRO A 519 23.99 -60.85 3.93
CA PRO A 519 24.97 -59.91 4.51
C PRO A 519 25.94 -59.25 3.48
N ALA A 520 26.82 -58.36 3.97
CA ALA A 520 27.94 -57.75 3.23
C ALA A 520 29.20 -58.66 3.16
N PRO A 521 30.21 -58.26 2.37
CA PRO A 521 31.58 -58.31 2.88
C PRO A 521 32.45 -57.07 2.57
N THR A 522 33.36 -56.79 3.51
CA THR A 522 34.56 -55.92 3.43
C THR A 522 35.61 -56.55 4.36
N PRO A 523 36.91 -56.17 4.30
CA PRO A 523 37.65 -55.43 3.27
C PRO A 523 38.88 -56.22 2.75
N ALA A 524 39.64 -55.64 1.82
CA ALA A 524 41.00 -56.09 1.51
C ALA A 524 42.01 -54.94 1.72
N SER A 525 42.95 -55.14 2.64
CA SER A 525 44.07 -54.23 2.88
C SER A 525 45.26 -54.61 1.99
N GLY A 526 45.96 -53.61 1.45
CA GLY A 526 47.16 -53.79 0.65
C GLY A 526 48.09 -52.59 0.80
N SER A 527 49.07 -52.69 1.70
CA SER A 527 50.08 -51.66 1.94
C SER A 527 51.26 -51.79 0.99
N ALA A 528 51.77 -50.65 0.50
CA ALA A 528 53.13 -50.53 0.00
C ALA A 528 53.62 -49.09 0.24
N SER A 529 54.83 -48.96 0.78
CA SER A 529 55.37 -47.71 1.32
C SER A 529 56.63 -47.24 0.56
N VAL A 530 56.78 -45.91 0.41
CA VAL A 530 58.05 -45.16 0.73
C VAL A 530 59.25 -45.30 -0.25
N PRO A 531 60.11 -44.26 -0.49
CA PRO A 531 59.98 -42.80 -0.27
C PRO A 531 60.64 -41.91 -1.39
N PRO A 532 61.44 -40.80 -1.19
CA PRO A 532 61.39 -39.62 -2.07
C PRO A 532 62.73 -39.32 -2.79
N PRO A 533 62.90 -38.11 -3.36
CA PRO A 533 63.98 -37.25 -2.81
C PRO A 533 63.64 -35.75 -2.68
N THR A 534 64.62 -35.01 -2.13
CA THR A 534 64.50 -33.70 -1.47
C THR A 534 65.03 -32.53 -2.38
N PRO A 535 65.45 -31.31 -1.93
CA PRO A 535 64.85 -30.07 -2.48
C PRO A 535 65.85 -29.02 -3.07
N ALA A 536 65.29 -27.87 -3.49
CA ALA A 536 65.96 -26.55 -3.57
C ALA A 536 67.05 -26.41 -4.68
N PRO A 537 67.53 -25.19 -5.05
CA PRO A 537 67.76 -24.00 -4.21
C PRO A 537 67.07 -22.69 -4.66
N ALA A 538 67.21 -21.68 -3.79
CA ALA A 538 66.72 -20.32 -3.98
C ALA A 538 67.73 -19.38 -4.66
N SER A 539 67.23 -18.34 -5.31
CA SER A 539 67.83 -17.00 -5.43
C SER A 539 66.83 -16.08 -6.16
N ALA A 540 66.82 -14.76 -6.07
CA ALA A 540 67.19 -13.76 -5.06
C ALA A 540 66.90 -12.38 -5.71
N SER A 541 66.33 -11.45 -4.95
CA SER A 541 66.55 -9.98 -5.07
C SER A 541 66.28 -9.20 -6.39
N ALA A 542 65.23 -8.36 -6.38
CA ALA A 542 65.23 -6.92 -6.73
C ALA A 542 63.76 -6.40 -6.68
N SER A 543 63.35 -5.44 -5.83
CA SER A 543 63.66 -4.00 -5.83
C SER A 543 63.13 -3.20 -7.04
N ALA A 544 61.89 -2.69 -6.92
CA ALA A 544 61.40 -1.39 -7.45
C ALA A 544 59.93 -1.20 -6.97
N SER A 545 59.65 -0.33 -5.99
CA SER A 545 59.47 1.13 -6.10
C SER A 545 58.00 1.55 -6.27
N VAL A 546 57.44 2.03 -5.16
CA VAL A 546 56.12 2.69 -5.05
C VAL A 546 56.17 4.10 -5.65
N PRO A 547 55.13 4.56 -6.36
CA PRO A 547 54.79 5.97 -6.46
C PRO A 547 53.58 6.31 -5.57
N ALA A 548 53.76 7.27 -4.67
CA ALA A 548 52.69 7.89 -3.88
C ALA A 548 51.99 9.01 -4.70
N PRO A 549 50.78 9.47 -4.32
CA PRO A 549 49.97 10.33 -5.19
C PRO A 549 50.38 11.81 -5.16
N GLU A 550 50.20 12.49 -6.30
CA GLU A 550 50.35 13.96 -6.41
C GLU A 550 49.09 14.74 -5.95
N PRO A 551 49.23 16.04 -5.61
CA PRO A 551 48.31 16.72 -4.69
C PRO A 551 47.18 17.55 -5.33
N GLU A 552 46.17 17.87 -4.52
CA GLU A 552 45.08 18.79 -4.85
C GLU A 552 45.55 20.25 -5.05
N PRO A 553 44.95 21.01 -6.00
CA PRO A 553 45.19 22.43 -6.15
C PRO A 553 44.34 23.30 -5.18
N LYS A 554 45.01 24.16 -4.40
CA LYS A 554 44.36 25.22 -3.61
C LYS A 554 43.85 26.39 -4.48
N PRO A 555 42.82 27.15 -4.03
CA PRO A 555 42.13 28.15 -4.85
C PRO A 555 42.92 29.47 -5.01
N LYS A 556 42.65 30.18 -6.11
CA LYS A 556 43.11 31.57 -6.35
C LYS A 556 42.17 32.61 -5.69
N PRO A 557 42.66 33.83 -5.40
CA PRO A 557 41.94 34.83 -4.62
C PRO A 557 40.94 35.66 -5.46
N ALA A 558 40.00 36.29 -4.76
CA ALA A 558 39.13 37.33 -5.31
C ALA A 558 39.80 38.72 -5.23
N PRO A 559 39.39 39.69 -6.08
CA PRO A 559 39.66 41.11 -5.89
C PRO A 559 38.47 41.87 -5.27
N GLU A 560 38.83 42.84 -4.42
CA GLU A 560 38.13 44.09 -4.09
C GLU A 560 37.76 44.91 -5.36
N GLU A 561 36.91 45.95 -5.38
CA GLU A 561 35.97 46.57 -4.42
C GLU A 561 34.94 47.42 -5.22
N ALA A 562 34.10 48.19 -4.50
CA ALA A 562 33.13 49.19 -4.96
C ALA A 562 31.78 48.68 -5.53
N GLY A 563 30.63 49.23 -5.15
CA GLY A 563 30.39 50.26 -4.13
C GLY A 563 28.95 50.82 -4.18
N ALA A 564 28.47 51.31 -3.03
CA ALA A 564 27.20 52.02 -2.79
C ALA A 564 25.86 51.24 -2.99
N GLY A 565 25.00 51.25 -1.96
CA GLY A 565 23.65 50.64 -2.04
C GLY A 565 22.95 50.42 -0.69
N SER A 566 22.88 51.44 0.18
CA SER A 566 22.24 51.32 1.50
C SER A 566 20.70 51.28 1.44
N ALA A 567 20.07 50.23 1.98
CA ALA A 567 18.72 50.29 2.57
C ALA A 567 18.33 49.07 3.44
N ALA A 568 18.08 49.34 4.73
CA ALA A 568 17.10 48.70 5.63
C ALA A 568 16.94 47.16 5.75
N ARG A 569 17.33 46.66 6.94
CA ARG A 569 16.55 45.82 7.92
C ARG A 569 15.35 45.02 7.38
N GLY A 570 15.17 43.73 7.68
CA GLY A 570 15.95 42.83 8.55
C GLY A 570 15.04 41.72 9.11
N GLN A 571 15.42 40.44 8.96
CA GLN A 571 14.68 39.31 9.51
C GLN A 571 15.45 38.69 10.69
N ALA A 572 14.75 38.47 11.81
CA ALA A 572 15.34 37.97 13.04
C ALA A 572 15.47 36.43 13.02
N LYS A 573 16.64 35.96 13.45
CA LYS A 573 17.03 34.55 13.56
C LYS A 573 16.48 33.98 14.87
N VAL A 574 15.68 32.92 14.81
CA VAL A 574 15.20 32.23 16.02
C VAL A 574 16.33 31.39 16.63
N VAL A 575 16.50 31.54 17.94
CA VAL A 575 17.55 30.91 18.74
C VAL A 575 17.16 29.49 19.13
N VAL A 576 18.05 28.52 18.90
CA VAL A 576 18.04 27.23 19.59
C VAL A 576 18.89 27.38 20.85
N ASN A 577 18.31 27.10 22.02
CA ASN A 577 18.98 27.31 23.30
C ASN A 577 19.56 25.99 23.82
N GLU A 578 20.87 25.94 24.02
CA GLU A 578 21.55 24.82 24.67
C GLU A 578 21.39 24.88 26.20
N VAL A 579 21.46 23.73 26.86
CA VAL A 579 21.42 23.60 28.33
C VAL A 579 22.74 22.92 28.76
N PRO A 580 23.45 23.42 29.79
CA PRO A 580 24.85 23.08 30.02
C PRO A 580 25.05 21.76 30.79
N ALA A 581 26.25 21.19 30.62
CA ALA A 581 26.72 20.03 31.37
C ALA A 581 27.41 20.41 32.68
N ALA A 582 27.30 19.54 33.69
CA ALA A 582 28.15 19.51 34.88
C ALA A 582 28.39 18.05 35.31
N GLY A 583 29.64 17.68 35.64
CA GLY A 583 29.98 16.43 36.33
C GLY A 583 29.71 16.53 37.84
N ASP A 584 30.04 15.53 38.66
CA ASP A 584 30.93 14.37 38.50
C ASP A 584 30.62 13.31 39.60
N ARG A 585 31.05 12.04 39.44
CA ARG A 585 31.19 10.96 40.47
C ARG A 585 29.89 10.52 41.24
N ALA A 586 29.56 9.24 41.47
CA ALA A 586 30.35 8.05 41.82
C ALA A 586 29.47 6.77 41.90
N GLU A 587 30.14 5.62 42.11
CA GLU A 587 29.65 4.31 42.63
C GLU A 587 28.81 3.36 41.74
N GLN A 588 29.36 2.16 41.55
CA GLN A 588 28.70 0.95 41.04
C GLN A 588 28.41 -0.01 42.21
N PRO A 589 27.33 -0.82 42.17
CA PRO A 589 27.25 -2.06 42.94
C PRO A 589 27.51 -3.31 42.09
N LYS A 590 28.25 -4.27 42.66
CA LYS A 590 28.64 -5.56 42.06
C LYS A 590 27.54 -6.63 42.20
N LEU A 591 27.57 -7.65 41.34
CA LEU A 591 26.92 -8.94 41.61
C LEU A 591 27.54 -9.64 42.84
N PRO A 592 26.76 -10.40 43.63
CA PRO A 592 27.26 -11.43 44.52
C PRO A 592 27.02 -12.86 43.97
N THR A 593 27.94 -13.78 44.28
CA THR A 593 27.85 -15.20 43.95
C THR A 593 28.22 -16.07 45.15
N GLN A 594 27.33 -17.02 45.47
CA GLN A 594 27.54 -18.28 46.23
C GLN A 594 27.69 -18.35 47.77
N ARG A 595 27.27 -19.54 48.26
CA ARG A 595 27.30 -20.16 49.61
C ARG A 595 26.35 -19.54 50.65
N GLY A 596 25.61 -20.32 51.46
CA GLY A 596 25.45 -21.78 51.53
C GLY A 596 25.55 -22.31 52.96
N THR A 597 24.46 -22.84 53.51
CA THR A 597 24.37 -23.56 54.81
C THR A 597 23.18 -24.51 54.80
N ASP A 598 23.37 -25.69 55.36
CA ASP A 598 22.36 -26.73 55.58
C ASP A 598 21.38 -26.37 56.72
N ASP A 599 20.14 -26.88 56.68
CA ASP A 599 19.71 -27.96 57.60
C ASP A 599 18.27 -28.46 57.39
N ASP A 600 18.16 -29.79 57.34
CA ASP A 600 17.09 -30.73 57.73
C ASP A 600 15.61 -30.28 57.90
N LYS A 601 14.69 -30.91 57.12
CA LYS A 601 13.59 -31.74 57.68
C LYS A 601 12.73 -32.54 56.67
N GLN A 602 12.83 -33.86 56.79
CA GLN A 602 11.74 -34.87 56.85
C GLN A 602 10.59 -34.89 55.80
N GLN A 603 10.68 -35.90 54.92
CA GLN A 603 9.56 -36.74 54.40
C GLN A 603 8.84 -37.50 55.56
N PRO A 604 7.65 -38.16 55.40
CA PRO A 604 7.33 -39.11 54.29
C PRO A 604 5.84 -39.29 53.85
N GLY A 605 5.64 -40.12 52.79
CA GLY A 605 4.37 -40.80 52.42
C GLY A 605 3.33 -39.94 51.68
N GLU A 606 2.58 -40.43 50.68
CA GLU A 606 2.51 -41.74 49.99
C GLU A 606 2.56 -41.54 48.45
#